data_AF-W7YLN4-F1
#
_entry.id   AF-W7YLN4-F1
#
_cell.length_a   1.000
_cell.length_b   1.000
_cell.length_c   1.000
_cell.angle_alpha   90.00
_cell.angle_beta   90.00
_cell.angle_gamma   90.00
#
_symmetry.space_group_name_H-M   'P 1'
#
loop_
_entity.id
_entity.type
_entity.pdbx_description
1 polymer ?
#
loop_
_entity_poly.entity_id
_entity_poly.type
_entity_poly.pdbx_seq_one_letter_code
_entity_poly.pdbx_strand_id
1 'polypeptide(L)'
;MRPQEYMLIVFNAIRCFPHLVLFSVHRNKQIIKADMKRALADMEKNYGTYFGLLYLLSLCKEFRNLFYYRTRPFSFLLQFICREQSSLFIQTKSIGEGFTITHGFATAIGAEAIGKNCTVYQQVTIGGTDDGAPVLKDNIKVYAGAVIFGKITIGNNVTIGANATVYMNVPDNSSVLPGTSKVFRWKSKKE
;
A
#
# COMPACT_ATOMS: atom_id res chain seq x y z
N MET A 1 -21.84 8.02 3.25
CA MET A 1 -21.18 7.47 4.45
C MET A 1 -22.24 6.78 5.29
N ARG A 2 -21.96 5.61 5.85
CA ARG A 2 -22.93 4.91 6.71
C ARG A 2 -22.97 5.55 8.10
N PRO A 3 -24.12 5.61 8.81
CA PRO A 3 -24.21 6.21 10.14
C PRO A 3 -23.21 5.65 11.15
N GLN A 4 -22.94 4.33 11.09
CA GLN A 4 -21.98 3.64 11.96
C GLN A 4 -20.54 4.15 11.77
N GLU A 5 -20.15 4.43 10.52
CA GLU A 5 -18.82 4.97 10.20
C GLU A 5 -18.65 6.37 10.76
N TYR A 6 -19.71 7.19 10.68
CA TYR A 6 -19.72 8.54 11.21
C TYR A 6 -19.54 8.54 12.74
N MET A 7 -20.29 7.70 13.46
CA MET A 7 -20.13 7.55 14.91
C MET A 7 -18.71 7.11 15.28
N LEU A 8 -18.16 6.11 14.58
CA LEU A 8 -16.80 5.65 14.82
C LEU A 8 -15.75 6.74 14.58
N ILE A 9 -15.95 7.60 13.56
CA ILE A 9 -15.09 8.75 13.29
C ILE A 9 -15.17 9.79 14.41
N VAL A 10 -16.37 10.10 14.90
CA VAL A 10 -16.57 11.04 16.01
C VAL A 10 -15.86 10.56 17.27
N PHE A 11 -16.03 9.29 17.65
CA PHE A 11 -15.32 8.72 18.80
C PHE A 11 -13.80 8.70 18.60
N ASN A 12 -13.34 8.46 17.37
CA ASN A 12 -11.91 8.47 17.05
C ASN A 12 -11.30 9.86 16.89
N ALA A 13 -12.10 10.93 16.81
CA ALA A 13 -11.59 12.29 16.60
C ALA A 13 -10.63 12.74 17.70
N ILE A 14 -10.98 12.46 18.96
CA ILE A 14 -10.14 12.75 20.13
C ILE A 14 -8.84 11.95 20.04
N ARG A 15 -8.95 10.66 19.75
CA ARG A 15 -7.82 9.72 19.63
C ARG A 15 -6.85 10.11 18.50
N CYS A 16 -7.36 10.60 17.38
CA CYS A 16 -6.58 11.00 16.22
C CYS A 16 -6.09 12.45 16.28
N PHE A 17 -6.46 13.24 17.30
CA PHE A 17 -6.06 14.65 17.39
C PHE A 17 -4.54 14.85 17.31
N PRO A 18 -3.69 14.07 18.01
CA PRO A 18 -2.23 14.19 17.87
C PRO A 18 -1.73 13.95 16.44
N HIS A 19 -2.37 13.05 15.68
CA HIS A 19 -2.04 12.80 14.27
C HIS A 19 -2.38 14.01 13.39
N LEU A 20 -3.49 14.70 13.67
CA LEU A 20 -3.89 15.91 12.93
C LEU A 20 -2.90 17.05 13.19
N VAL A 21 -2.45 17.22 14.44
CA VAL A 21 -1.42 18.20 14.79
C VAL A 21 -0.11 17.86 14.07
N LEU A 22 0.36 16.62 14.18
CA LEU A 22 1.58 16.17 13.51
C LEU A 22 1.51 16.42 12.00
N PHE A 23 0.44 15.98 11.35
CA PHE A 23 0.22 16.23 9.91
C PHE A 23 0.26 17.72 9.55
N SER A 24 -0.28 18.58 10.41
CA SER A 24 -0.41 20.01 10.11
C SER A 24 0.95 20.71 10.03
N VAL A 25 1.91 20.28 10.85
CA VAL A 25 3.25 20.88 10.99
C VAL A 25 4.37 20.09 10.29
N HIS A 26 4.11 18.85 9.89
CA HIS A 26 5.15 17.99 9.33
C HIS A 26 5.55 18.38 7.90
N ARG A 27 6.85 18.38 7.60
CA ARG A 27 7.40 18.72 6.27
C ARG A 27 6.83 17.88 5.11
N ASN A 28 6.47 16.63 5.39
CA ASN A 28 5.89 15.69 4.41
C ASN A 28 4.37 15.89 4.19
N LYS A 29 3.78 17.00 4.64
CA LYS A 29 2.34 17.26 4.50
C LYS A 29 1.82 17.12 3.08
N GLN A 30 2.58 17.58 2.07
CA GLN A 30 2.12 17.52 0.68
C GLN A 30 2.10 16.10 0.11
N ILE A 31 3.14 15.30 0.38
CA ILE A 31 3.17 13.91 -0.06
C ILE A 31 2.09 13.09 0.65
N ILE A 32 1.84 13.33 1.95
CA ILE A 32 0.75 12.69 2.68
C ILE A 32 -0.62 13.09 2.09
N LYS A 33 -0.80 14.37 1.72
CA LYS A 33 -2.03 14.82 1.03
C LYS A 33 -2.24 14.11 -0.30
N ALA A 34 -1.17 13.89 -1.08
CA ALA A 34 -1.25 13.15 -2.33
C ALA A 34 -1.66 11.68 -2.11
N ASP A 35 -1.05 11.01 -1.12
CA ASP A 35 -1.40 9.66 -0.70
C ASP A 35 -2.88 9.57 -0.27
N MET A 36 -3.33 10.53 0.57
CA MET A 36 -4.73 10.62 1.02
C MET A 36 -5.72 10.84 -0.12
N LYS A 37 -5.42 11.80 -1.01
CA LYS A 37 -6.30 12.14 -2.14
C LYS A 37 -6.55 10.92 -2.99
N ARG A 38 -5.50 10.15 -3.27
CA ARG A 38 -5.60 8.93 -4.06
C ARG A 38 -6.33 7.82 -3.29
N ALA A 39 -6.01 7.58 -2.03
CA ALA A 39 -6.68 6.57 -1.22
C ALA A 39 -8.21 6.82 -1.11
N LEU A 40 -8.62 8.09 -0.98
CA LEU A 40 -10.03 8.46 -0.98
C LEU A 40 -10.67 8.29 -2.36
N ALA A 41 -9.97 8.66 -3.43
CA ALA A 41 -10.45 8.48 -4.81
C ALA A 41 -10.65 6.99 -5.15
N ASP A 42 -9.74 6.12 -4.74
CA ASP A 42 -9.84 4.66 -4.90
C ASP A 42 -11.07 4.07 -4.17
N MET A 43 -11.59 4.77 -3.15
CA MET A 43 -12.81 4.43 -2.42
C MET A 43 -14.05 5.21 -2.88
N GLU A 44 -13.95 5.94 -4.00
CA GLU A 44 -14.99 6.81 -4.55
C GLU A 44 -15.47 7.89 -3.55
N LYS A 45 -14.53 8.41 -2.74
CA LYS A 45 -14.79 9.44 -1.72
C LYS A 45 -14.09 10.74 -2.06
N ASN A 46 -14.81 11.84 -1.85
CA ASN A 46 -14.26 13.20 -1.99
C ASN A 46 -14.45 13.96 -0.68
N TYR A 47 -13.47 13.82 0.22
CA TYR A 47 -13.48 14.47 1.52
C TYR A 47 -12.42 15.57 1.59
N GLY A 48 -12.73 16.66 2.29
CA GLY A 48 -11.76 17.71 2.59
C GLY A 48 -10.58 17.19 3.40
N THR A 49 -9.43 17.88 3.37
CA THR A 49 -8.15 17.36 3.90
C THR A 49 -8.25 16.80 5.32
N TYR A 50 -8.69 17.57 6.31
CA TYR A 50 -8.67 17.11 7.71
C TYR A 50 -9.68 16.01 7.98
N PHE A 51 -10.89 16.12 7.42
CA PHE A 51 -11.90 15.08 7.55
C PHE A 51 -11.48 13.80 6.84
N GLY A 52 -10.88 13.90 5.66
CA GLY A 52 -10.32 12.78 4.92
C GLY A 52 -9.18 12.09 5.68
N LEU A 53 -8.29 12.86 6.31
CA LEU A 53 -7.23 12.30 7.16
C LEU A 53 -7.83 11.56 8.35
N LEU A 54 -8.80 12.18 9.05
CA LEU A 54 -9.48 11.56 10.17
C LEU A 54 -10.22 10.28 9.76
N TYR A 55 -10.89 10.29 8.61
CA TYR A 55 -11.57 9.14 8.02
C TYR A 55 -10.59 7.99 7.78
N LEU A 56 -9.49 8.25 7.07
CA LEU A 56 -8.48 7.24 6.74
C LEU A 56 -7.78 6.70 7.98
N LEU A 57 -7.38 7.57 8.91
CA LEU A 57 -6.79 7.14 10.19
C LEU A 57 -7.78 6.33 11.03
N SER A 58 -9.08 6.60 10.96
CA SER A 58 -10.08 5.88 11.75
C SER A 58 -10.35 4.48 11.19
N LEU A 59 -10.47 4.34 9.88
CA LEU A 59 -11.03 3.14 9.23
C LEU A 59 -10.01 2.31 8.46
N CYS A 60 -8.88 2.88 8.03
CA CYS A 60 -7.92 2.22 7.16
C CYS A 60 -6.60 2.00 7.92
N LYS A 61 -6.39 0.78 8.44
CA LYS A 61 -5.17 0.47 9.21
C LYS A 61 -3.92 0.55 8.35
N GLU A 62 -4.02 0.12 7.10
CA GLU A 62 -2.96 0.18 6.10
C GLU A 62 -2.52 1.61 5.78
N PHE A 63 -3.46 2.57 5.82
CA PHE A 63 -3.12 3.98 5.69
C PHE A 63 -2.31 4.47 6.91
N ARG A 64 -2.54 3.94 8.11
CA ARG A 64 -1.73 4.27 9.29
C ARG A 64 -0.27 3.83 9.11
N ASN A 65 -0.03 2.62 8.58
CA ASN A 65 1.33 2.15 8.28
C ASN A 65 2.05 3.13 7.34
N LEU A 66 1.38 3.56 6.26
CA LEU A 66 1.95 4.53 5.32
C LEU A 66 2.14 5.90 5.98
N PHE A 67 1.16 6.41 6.72
CA PHE A 67 1.24 7.67 7.44
C PHE A 67 2.44 7.68 8.40
N TYR A 68 2.65 6.59 9.14
CA TYR A 68 3.81 6.45 10.04
C TYR A 68 5.11 6.35 9.27
N TYR A 69 5.18 5.59 8.18
CA TYR A 69 6.34 5.62 7.29
C TYR A 69 6.69 7.06 6.85
N ARG A 70 5.69 7.87 6.47
CA ARG A 70 5.88 9.27 6.05
C ARG A 70 6.27 10.23 7.18
N THR A 71 6.01 9.87 8.43
CA THR A 71 6.18 10.77 9.61
C THR A 71 7.20 10.26 10.62
N ARG A 72 7.90 9.16 10.33
CA ARG A 72 9.05 8.70 11.11
C ARG A 72 10.11 9.82 11.26
N PRO A 73 10.78 9.92 12.43
CA PRO A 73 10.59 9.08 13.62
C PRO A 73 9.45 9.59 14.55
N PHE A 74 8.86 10.74 14.27
CA PHE A 74 7.93 11.46 15.16
C PHE A 74 6.60 10.72 15.44
N SER A 75 6.27 9.70 14.66
CA SER A 75 5.07 8.88 14.84
C SER A 75 5.21 7.74 15.86
N PHE A 76 6.38 7.56 16.49
CA PHE A 76 6.62 6.40 17.37
C PHE A 76 5.54 6.25 18.46
N LEU A 77 5.26 7.32 19.21
CA LEU A 77 4.25 7.34 20.27
C LEU A 77 2.81 7.21 19.74
N LEU A 78 2.57 7.66 18.50
CA LEU A 78 1.25 7.64 17.88
C LEU A 78 0.77 6.22 17.54
N GLN A 79 1.69 5.28 17.38
CA GLN A 79 1.38 3.88 17.10
C GLN A 79 0.66 3.19 18.27
N PHE A 80 0.92 3.61 19.51
CA PHE A 80 0.20 3.09 20.69
C PHE A 80 -1.27 3.55 20.70
N ILE A 81 -1.52 4.77 20.23
CA ILE A 81 -2.85 5.38 20.15
C ILE A 81 -3.64 4.80 18.98
N CYS A 82 -3.01 4.74 17.81
CA CYS A 82 -3.58 4.25 16.56
C CYS A 82 -2.73 3.12 16.00
N ARG A 83 -3.04 1.88 16.41
CA ARG A 83 -2.30 0.70 15.94
C ARG A 83 -2.38 0.56 14.43
N GLU A 84 -1.24 0.27 13.83
CA GLU A 84 -1.08 -0.04 12.42
C GLU A 84 -1.57 -1.47 12.11
N GLN A 85 -1.59 -1.85 10.83
CA GLN A 85 -1.78 -3.24 10.44
C GLN A 85 -0.50 -4.02 10.74
N SER A 86 -0.56 -4.96 11.68
CA SER A 86 0.61 -5.72 12.15
C SER A 86 1.19 -6.68 11.12
N SER A 87 0.42 -7.03 10.09
CA SER A 87 0.83 -7.91 8.99
C SER A 87 1.28 -7.14 7.74
N LEU A 88 1.48 -5.82 7.85
CA LEU A 88 1.96 -4.97 6.78
C LEU A 88 3.34 -4.40 7.13
N PHE A 89 4.35 -4.74 6.33
CA PHE A 89 5.73 -4.33 6.56
C PHE A 89 6.20 -3.39 5.45
N ILE A 90 6.57 -2.16 5.80
CA ILE A 90 7.14 -1.18 4.87
C ILE A 90 8.60 -0.93 5.25
N GLN A 91 9.51 -1.48 4.45
CA GLN A 91 10.97 -1.44 4.63
C GLN A 91 11.68 -0.81 3.41
N THR A 92 10.96 0.00 2.65
CA THR A 92 11.46 0.65 1.43
C THR A 92 12.15 1.98 1.75
N LYS A 93 13.30 2.26 1.12
CA LYS A 93 14.08 3.50 1.41
C LYS A 93 13.35 4.77 0.98
N SER A 94 12.75 4.76 -0.21
CA SER A 94 12.01 5.90 -0.75
C SER A 94 10.76 5.46 -1.51
N ILE A 95 9.63 6.11 -1.22
CA ILE A 95 8.36 5.92 -1.92
C ILE A 95 7.91 7.28 -2.48
N GLY A 96 7.54 7.35 -3.75
CA GLY A 96 7.00 8.56 -4.38
C GLY A 96 5.62 8.93 -3.86
N GLU A 97 5.09 10.08 -4.29
CA GLU A 97 3.78 10.57 -3.88
C GLU A 97 2.63 9.81 -4.54
N GLY A 98 1.46 9.81 -3.89
CA GLY A 98 0.29 9.10 -4.41
C GLY A 98 0.45 7.59 -4.29
N PHE A 99 1.12 7.12 -3.24
CA PHE A 99 1.21 5.69 -2.96
C PHE A 99 -0.05 5.23 -2.23
N THR A 100 -0.68 4.15 -2.71
CA THR A 100 -1.83 3.55 -2.03
C THR A 100 -1.59 2.08 -1.70
N ILE A 101 -2.10 1.68 -0.54
CA ILE A 101 -2.12 0.29 -0.10
C ILE A 101 -3.59 -0.06 0.07
N THR A 102 -4.03 -1.13 -0.57
CA THR A 102 -5.44 -1.56 -0.55
C THR A 102 -5.54 -2.92 0.14
N HIS A 103 -6.34 -2.99 1.20
CA HIS A 103 -6.52 -4.16 2.07
C HIS A 103 -5.29 -4.61 2.88
N GLY A 104 -4.08 -4.38 2.37
CA GLY A 104 -2.77 -4.35 3.06
C GLY A 104 -2.37 -5.53 3.94
N PHE A 105 -3.20 -6.56 4.12
CA PHE A 105 -2.94 -7.63 5.07
C PHE A 105 -1.92 -8.61 4.48
N ALA A 106 -1.01 -9.09 5.33
CA ALA A 106 0.05 -10.02 4.96
C ALA A 106 0.92 -9.54 3.79
N THR A 107 1.24 -8.24 3.75
CA THR A 107 1.98 -7.59 2.67
C THR A 107 3.37 -7.17 3.15
N ALA A 108 4.40 -7.46 2.36
CA ALA A 108 5.79 -7.05 2.61
C ALA A 108 6.30 -6.17 1.46
N ILE A 109 6.74 -4.95 1.79
CA ILE A 109 7.17 -3.93 0.82
C ILE A 109 8.61 -3.50 1.12
N GLY A 110 9.57 -4.27 0.60
CA GLY A 110 11.02 -4.06 0.71
C GLY A 110 11.66 -3.78 -0.64
N ALA A 111 11.33 -2.64 -1.26
CA ALA A 111 11.95 -2.16 -2.49
C ALA A 111 13.17 -1.26 -2.18
N GLU A 112 14.06 -1.11 -3.16
CA GLU A 112 15.08 -0.06 -3.14
C GLU A 112 14.42 1.31 -3.27
N ALA A 113 13.54 1.46 -4.28
CA ALA A 113 12.75 2.66 -4.48
C ALA A 113 11.41 2.32 -5.15
N ILE A 114 10.37 3.07 -4.79
CA ILE A 114 9.07 3.05 -5.46
C ILE A 114 8.77 4.46 -5.97
N GLY A 115 8.40 4.56 -7.23
CA GLY A 115 8.05 5.80 -7.90
C GLY A 115 6.74 6.40 -7.42
N LYS A 116 6.25 7.36 -8.18
CA LYS A 116 4.98 8.02 -7.93
C LYS A 116 3.84 7.11 -8.33
N ASN A 117 2.69 7.36 -7.73
CA ASN A 117 1.45 6.88 -8.28
C ASN A 117 1.35 5.33 -8.32
N CYS A 118 2.00 4.63 -7.39
CA CYS A 118 1.93 3.18 -7.30
C CYS A 118 0.83 2.72 -6.32
N THR A 119 0.26 1.54 -6.59
CA THR A 119 -0.75 0.90 -5.74
C THR A 119 -0.35 -0.54 -5.45
N VAL A 120 -0.40 -0.94 -4.18
CA VAL A 120 -0.10 -2.31 -3.72
C VAL A 120 -1.32 -2.90 -3.03
N TYR A 121 -1.75 -4.08 -3.48
CA TYR A 121 -2.84 -4.83 -2.86
C TYR A 121 -2.33 -5.76 -1.75
N GLN A 122 -3.26 -6.44 -1.08
CA GLN A 122 -2.97 -7.42 -0.03
C GLN A 122 -2.06 -8.57 -0.52
N GLN A 123 -1.36 -9.21 0.41
CA GLN A 123 -0.56 -10.42 0.17
C GLN A 123 0.56 -10.26 -0.85
N VAL A 124 0.90 -9.02 -1.21
CA VAL A 124 2.02 -8.72 -2.09
C VAL A 124 3.33 -8.87 -1.33
N THR A 125 4.31 -9.47 -1.99
CA THR A 125 5.70 -9.51 -1.53
C THR A 125 6.59 -8.79 -2.52
N ILE A 126 7.26 -7.72 -2.08
CA ILE A 126 8.34 -7.06 -2.81
C ILE A 126 9.60 -7.23 -1.96
N GLY A 127 10.54 -8.07 -2.44
CA GLY A 127 11.71 -8.49 -1.65
C GLY A 127 13.01 -8.44 -2.44
N GLY A 128 14.09 -8.01 -1.80
CA GLY A 128 15.43 -8.07 -2.36
C GLY A 128 16.11 -9.42 -2.17
N THR A 129 17.23 -9.59 -2.87
CA THR A 129 18.26 -10.59 -2.62
C THR A 129 19.52 -9.90 -2.10
N ASP A 130 20.58 -10.66 -1.85
CA ASP A 130 21.90 -10.10 -1.48
C ASP A 130 22.44 -9.14 -2.55
N ASP A 131 22.03 -9.31 -3.81
CA ASP A 131 22.44 -8.46 -4.95
C ASP A 131 21.71 -7.11 -5.02
N GLY A 132 20.61 -6.96 -4.26
CA GLY A 132 19.81 -5.75 -4.19
C GLY A 132 18.30 -5.99 -4.18
N ALA A 133 17.56 -4.88 -4.05
CA ALA A 133 16.11 -4.87 -3.99
C ALA A 133 15.47 -4.31 -5.28
N PRO A 134 14.17 -4.62 -5.54
CA PRO A 134 13.47 -4.12 -6.71
C PRO A 134 13.39 -2.59 -6.76
N VAL A 135 13.44 -2.02 -7.97
CA VAL A 135 13.09 -0.63 -8.24
C VAL A 135 11.78 -0.60 -9.02
N LEU A 136 10.76 0.05 -8.46
CA LEU A 136 9.48 0.28 -9.11
C LEU A 136 9.45 1.74 -9.58
N LYS A 137 9.21 1.97 -10.88
CA LYS A 137 9.02 3.31 -11.47
C LYS A 137 7.59 3.84 -11.21
N ASP A 138 7.06 4.70 -12.08
CA ASP A 138 5.81 5.41 -11.84
C ASP A 138 4.58 4.65 -12.36
N ASN A 139 3.42 4.92 -11.75
CA ASN A 139 2.11 4.41 -12.20
C ASN A 139 2.00 2.88 -12.19
N ILE A 140 2.62 2.21 -11.23
CA ILE A 140 2.62 0.75 -11.13
C ILE A 140 1.46 0.25 -10.26
N LYS A 141 0.74 -0.76 -10.74
CA LYS A 141 -0.24 -1.49 -9.92
C LYS A 141 0.24 -2.91 -9.65
N VAL A 142 0.28 -3.30 -8.38
CA VAL A 142 0.68 -4.65 -7.95
C VAL A 142 -0.50 -5.31 -7.27
N TYR A 143 -1.16 -6.23 -7.98
CA TYR A 143 -2.37 -6.89 -7.53
C TYR A 143 -2.11 -8.00 -6.51
N ALA A 144 -3.21 -8.46 -5.88
CA ALA A 144 -3.17 -9.32 -4.71
C ALA A 144 -2.33 -10.58 -4.91
N GLY A 145 -1.51 -10.91 -3.91
CA GLY A 145 -0.70 -12.13 -3.91
C GLY A 145 0.50 -12.12 -4.87
N ALA A 146 0.75 -11.02 -5.59
CA ALA A 146 1.90 -10.93 -6.48
C ALA A 146 3.22 -10.92 -5.72
N VAL A 147 4.24 -11.53 -6.31
CA VAL A 147 5.61 -11.57 -5.78
C VAL A 147 6.54 -10.91 -6.78
N ILE A 148 7.30 -9.92 -6.33
CA ILE A 148 8.35 -9.22 -7.09
C ILE A 148 9.64 -9.42 -6.29
N PHE A 149 10.65 -10.09 -6.87
CA PHE A 149 11.87 -10.35 -6.13
C PHE A 149 13.17 -10.18 -6.93
N GLY A 150 14.23 -9.80 -6.22
CA GLY A 150 15.59 -9.61 -6.75
C GLY A 150 15.90 -8.19 -7.21
N LYS A 151 17.14 -7.97 -7.66
CA LYS A 151 17.61 -6.69 -8.19
C LYS A 151 17.09 -6.43 -9.61
N ILE A 152 15.79 -6.15 -9.71
CA ILE A 152 15.09 -5.91 -10.97
C ILE A 152 14.45 -4.53 -11.00
N THR A 153 14.17 -4.03 -12.20
CA THR A 153 13.42 -2.79 -12.44
C THR A 153 12.07 -3.10 -13.07
N ILE A 154 11.02 -2.53 -12.50
CA ILE A 154 9.68 -2.49 -13.07
C ILE A 154 9.48 -1.10 -13.68
N GLY A 155 9.25 -1.05 -14.99
CA GLY A 155 9.06 0.18 -15.77
C GLY A 155 7.79 0.97 -15.43
N ASN A 156 7.61 2.09 -16.12
CA ASN A 156 6.45 2.97 -15.95
C ASN A 156 5.17 2.35 -16.50
N ASN A 157 4.02 2.69 -15.89
CA ASN A 157 2.70 2.28 -16.35
C ASN A 157 2.56 0.75 -16.43
N VAL A 158 3.18 0.03 -15.48
CA VAL A 158 3.16 -1.43 -15.44
C VAL A 158 2.07 -1.94 -14.52
N THR A 159 1.38 -3.01 -14.96
CA THR A 159 0.47 -3.77 -14.11
C THR A 159 1.05 -5.15 -13.82
N ILE A 160 1.23 -5.49 -12.55
CA ILE A 160 1.59 -6.83 -12.09
C ILE A 160 0.30 -7.51 -11.61
N GLY A 161 -0.12 -8.55 -12.34
CA GLY A 161 -1.36 -9.28 -12.11
C GLY A 161 -1.38 -10.05 -10.80
N ALA A 162 -2.58 -10.39 -10.34
CA ALA A 162 -2.78 -11.13 -9.11
C ALA A 162 -2.05 -12.49 -9.18
N ASN A 163 -1.34 -12.86 -8.11
CA ASN A 163 -0.50 -14.07 -8.02
C ASN A 163 0.62 -14.19 -9.08
N ALA A 164 0.95 -13.12 -9.80
CA ALA A 164 2.09 -13.13 -10.70
C ALA A 164 3.41 -13.16 -9.91
N THR A 165 4.39 -13.92 -10.38
CA THR A 165 5.75 -13.94 -9.83
C THR A 165 6.71 -13.29 -10.84
N VAL A 166 7.43 -12.25 -10.41
CA VAL A 166 8.25 -11.41 -11.27
C VAL A 166 9.68 -11.38 -10.73
N TYR A 167 10.61 -11.88 -11.55
CA TYR A 167 12.04 -12.02 -11.22
C TYR A 167 12.95 -11.53 -12.35
N MET A 168 12.39 -10.80 -13.31
CA MET A 168 13.10 -10.19 -14.42
C MET A 168 12.62 -8.75 -14.61
N ASN A 169 13.45 -7.93 -15.25
CA ASN A 169 13.08 -6.56 -15.60
C ASN A 169 11.81 -6.55 -16.45
N VAL A 170 10.91 -5.61 -16.16
CA VAL A 170 9.67 -5.40 -16.90
C VAL A 170 9.74 -4.04 -17.57
N PRO A 171 9.61 -3.95 -18.91
CA PRO A 171 9.67 -2.67 -19.61
C PRO A 171 8.41 -1.83 -19.36
N ASP A 172 8.48 -0.56 -19.73
CA ASP A 172 7.36 0.37 -19.63
C ASP A 172 6.11 -0.13 -20.38
N ASN A 173 4.93 0.36 -19.98
CA ASN A 173 3.63 0.11 -20.62
C ASN A 173 3.29 -1.38 -20.78
N SER A 174 3.67 -2.18 -19.79
CA SER A 174 3.54 -3.64 -19.83
C SER A 174 2.59 -4.17 -18.77
N SER A 175 2.08 -5.39 -19.00
CA SER A 175 1.34 -6.14 -17.99
C SER A 175 1.97 -7.52 -17.80
N VAL A 176 2.26 -7.89 -16.56
CA VAL A 176 2.70 -9.24 -16.20
C VAL A 176 1.51 -10.01 -15.67
N LEU A 177 1.12 -11.08 -16.35
CA LEU A 177 -0.04 -11.90 -15.99
C LEU A 177 0.41 -13.17 -15.23
N PRO A 178 -0.45 -13.73 -14.35
CA PRO A 178 -0.19 -15.04 -13.77
C PRO A 178 -0.22 -16.13 -14.85
N GLY A 179 0.37 -17.29 -14.54
CA GLY A 179 0.33 -18.45 -15.44
C GLY A 179 -1.10 -18.95 -15.67
N THR A 180 -1.35 -19.51 -16.85
CA THR A 180 -2.66 -20.07 -17.22
C THR A 180 -2.98 -21.30 -16.37
N SER A 181 -4.20 -21.34 -15.82
CA SER A 181 -4.73 -22.51 -15.14
C SER A 181 -4.71 -23.75 -16.04
N LYS A 182 -4.19 -24.87 -15.52
CA LYS A 182 -4.27 -26.18 -16.18
C LYS A 182 -5.28 -27.04 -15.45
N VAL A 183 -6.25 -27.59 -16.18
CA VAL A 183 -7.28 -28.49 -15.63
C VAL A 183 -6.84 -29.93 -15.86
N PHE A 184 -6.79 -30.72 -14.80
CA PHE A 184 -6.55 -32.16 -14.87
C PHE A 184 -7.77 -32.91 -14.33
N ARG A 185 -8.24 -33.93 -15.08
CA ARG A 185 -9.33 -34.81 -14.66
C ARG A 185 -8.76 -36.15 -14.20
N TRP A 186 -8.99 -36.49 -12.94
CA TRP A 186 -8.63 -37.81 -12.41
C TRP A 186 -9.47 -38.91 -13.07
N LYS A 187 -8.87 -40.07 -13.37
CA LYS A 187 -9.62 -41.28 -13.69
C LYS A 187 -10.13 -41.87 -12.37
N SER A 188 -11.42 -42.22 -12.29
CA SER A 188 -11.95 -42.98 -11.15
C SER A 188 -11.19 -44.30 -11.05
N LYS A 189 -10.82 -44.71 -9.83
CA LYS A 189 -10.37 -46.09 -9.59
C LYS A 189 -11.52 -47.00 -10.03
N LYS A 190 -11.27 -47.93 -10.95
CA LYS A 190 -12.20 -49.05 -11.15
C LYS A 190 -12.13 -49.88 -9.87
N GLU A 191 -13.27 -49.99 -9.19
CA GLU A 191 -13.50 -50.99 -8.14
C GLU A 191 -13.41 -52.41 -8.73
#